data_AF-A0A537GPQ4-F1
#
_entry.id   AF-A0A537GPQ4-F1
#
_cell.length_a   1.000
_cell.length_b   1.000
_cell.length_c   1.000
_cell.angle_alpha   90.00
_cell.angle_beta   90.00
_cell.angle_gamma   90.00
#
_symmetry.space_group_name_H-M   'P 1'
#
loop_
_entity.id
_entity.type
_entity.pdbx_description
1 polymer ?
#
loop_
_entity_poly.entity_id
_entity_poly.type
_entity_poly.pdbx_seq_one_letter_code
_entity_poly.pdbx_strand_id
1 'polypeptide(L)'
;MSDKPEEKLRRREERYDRERRVRIKVGEDLETMEGVFDGRTLMTVMHMLNTGRLSELQGAMKSGKESRIYHGIDPKGNELAVKIYLTSSSIFRQGRLKYIRGDPRFKDIPHDTRSLIDQWALKEFKNLQLAKEAGLAVPTPIYVEKNVLVMEFIGKNGVPAPHLREVPLQAASSWYDKIVEMLKDLYDKAKLVHGDLSEYNILVPDGYPMLIDFAQAVTIEHPEAREFLKRDIENLNNYFKGLNVRTRSFERMFKVEE
;
A
#
# COMPACT_ATOMS: atom_id res chain seq x y z
N MET A 1 -0.36 26.99 -44.29
CA MET A 1 0.50 27.78 -43.38
C MET A 1 0.56 27.01 -42.08
N SER A 2 1.76 26.83 -41.52
CA SER A 2 2.06 25.80 -40.52
C SER A 2 1.90 26.33 -39.09
N ASP A 3 0.83 25.93 -38.39
CA ASP A 3 0.51 26.25 -36.97
C ASP A 3 1.53 25.74 -35.93
N LYS A 4 2.62 25.10 -36.37
CA LYS A 4 3.65 24.50 -35.51
C LYS A 4 4.34 25.44 -34.50
N PRO A 5 4.59 26.74 -34.78
CA PRO A 5 5.25 27.64 -33.83
C PRO A 5 4.34 28.05 -32.68
N GLU A 6 3.07 28.36 -32.98
CA GLU A 6 2.07 28.76 -31.98
C GLU A 6 1.71 27.59 -31.07
N GLU A 7 1.57 26.39 -31.63
CA GLU A 7 1.33 25.18 -30.83
C GLU A 7 2.53 24.84 -29.92
N LYS A 8 3.76 25.07 -30.38
CA LYS A 8 4.97 24.92 -29.53
C LYS A 8 5.02 25.96 -28.41
N LEU A 9 4.65 27.21 -28.68
CA LEU A 9 4.62 28.28 -27.68
C LEU A 9 3.55 27.99 -26.63
N ARG A 10 2.34 27.61 -27.05
CA ARG A 10 1.24 27.26 -26.17
C ARG A 10 1.57 26.07 -25.26
N ARG A 11 2.18 25.01 -25.79
CA ARG A 11 2.67 23.86 -25.00
C ARG A 11 3.74 24.27 -23.98
N ARG A 12 4.59 25.24 -24.30
CA ARG A 12 5.63 25.76 -23.41
C ARG A 12 5.04 26.60 -22.29
N GLU A 13 4.05 27.44 -22.60
CA GLU A 13 3.30 28.23 -21.63
C GLU A 13 2.46 27.34 -20.71
N GLU A 14 1.72 26.37 -21.25
CA GLU A 14 0.96 25.38 -20.47
C GLU A 14 1.87 24.59 -19.52
N ARG A 15 3.08 24.23 -19.97
CA ARG A 15 4.09 23.57 -19.13
C ARG A 15 4.58 24.50 -18.02
N TYR A 16 4.89 25.76 -18.34
CA TYR A 16 5.39 26.73 -17.36
C TYR A 16 4.35 27.07 -16.30
N ASP A 17 3.09 27.24 -16.70
CA ASP A 17 1.95 27.45 -15.82
C ASP A 17 1.70 26.24 -14.92
N ARG A 18 1.81 25.03 -15.47
CA ARG A 18 1.72 23.79 -14.68
C ARG A 18 2.85 23.71 -13.66
N GLU A 19 4.10 23.92 -14.07
CA GLU A 19 5.27 23.92 -13.19
C GLU A 19 5.14 24.98 -12.07
N ARG A 20 4.60 26.17 -12.40
CA ARG A 20 4.37 27.25 -11.44
C ARG A 20 3.24 26.92 -10.45
N ARG A 21 2.11 26.35 -10.91
CA ARG A 21 1.00 25.93 -10.05
C ARG A 21 1.39 24.77 -9.14
N VAL A 22 2.15 23.80 -9.68
CA VAL A 22 2.76 22.73 -8.88
C VAL A 22 3.62 23.33 -7.78
N ARG A 23 4.56 24.25 -8.07
CA ARG A 23 5.36 24.91 -7.03
C ARG A 23 4.54 25.66 -5.97
N ILE A 24 3.46 26.32 -6.37
CA ILE A 24 2.60 27.08 -5.43
C ILE A 24 1.82 26.13 -4.52
N LYS A 25 1.19 25.07 -5.08
CA LYS A 25 0.43 24.10 -4.29
C LYS A 25 1.32 23.25 -3.39
N VAL A 26 2.50 22.94 -3.89
CA VAL A 26 3.53 22.20 -3.18
C VAL A 26 4.13 23.05 -2.06
N GLY A 27 4.06 24.39 -2.07
CA GLY A 27 4.66 25.28 -1.06
C GLY A 27 4.11 25.11 0.37
N GLU A 28 2.79 25.10 0.56
CA GLU A 28 2.17 24.94 1.88
C GLU A 28 2.29 23.49 2.41
N ASP A 29 2.15 22.51 1.52
CA ASP A 29 2.31 21.09 1.85
C ASP A 29 3.80 20.71 2.05
N LEU A 30 4.73 21.38 1.36
CA LEU A 30 6.19 21.21 1.51
C LEU A 30 6.66 21.55 2.89
N GLU A 31 6.26 22.69 3.44
CA GLU A 31 6.69 23.11 4.78
C GLU A 31 6.25 22.07 5.83
N THR A 32 5.04 21.53 5.66
CA THR A 32 4.54 20.43 6.49
C THR A 32 5.34 19.14 6.27
N MET A 33 5.83 18.89 5.06
CA MET A 33 6.65 17.72 4.72
C MET A 33 8.13 17.85 5.11
N GLU A 34 8.71 19.05 5.09
CA GLU A 34 10.12 19.33 5.42
C GLU A 34 10.42 19.03 6.89
N GLY A 35 9.47 19.26 7.80
CA GLY A 35 9.60 18.86 9.21
C GLY A 35 9.47 17.35 9.45
N VAL A 36 9.08 16.59 8.44
CA VAL A 36 8.56 15.22 8.56
C VAL A 36 9.42 14.20 7.81
N PHE A 37 10.09 14.63 6.74
CA PHE A 37 10.89 13.79 5.85
C PHE A 37 12.33 14.26 5.71
N ASP A 38 13.22 13.30 5.39
CA ASP A 38 14.59 13.64 5.00
C ASP A 38 14.65 14.24 3.58
N GLY A 39 15.71 15.00 3.29
CA GLY A 39 15.88 15.65 1.99
C GLY A 39 15.88 14.67 0.81
N ARG A 40 16.27 13.41 1.01
CA ARG A 40 16.23 12.38 -0.04
C ARG A 40 14.79 12.04 -0.44
N THR A 41 13.93 11.85 0.55
CA THR A 41 12.50 11.58 0.36
C THR A 41 11.84 12.79 -0.32
N LEU A 42 12.16 14.00 0.16
CA LEU A 42 11.65 15.24 -0.44
C LEU A 42 12.02 15.36 -1.93
N MET A 43 13.29 15.12 -2.27
CA MET A 43 13.75 15.13 -3.66
C MET A 43 13.06 14.08 -4.53
N THR A 44 12.65 12.96 -3.93
CA THR A 44 11.95 11.88 -4.64
C THR A 44 10.52 12.28 -4.95
N VAL A 45 9.80 12.87 -3.99
CA VAL A 45 8.46 13.44 -4.22
C VAL A 45 8.52 14.58 -5.24
N MET A 46 9.50 15.47 -5.11
CA MET A 46 9.74 16.55 -6.08
C MET A 46 9.97 16.03 -7.50
N HIS A 47 10.75 14.96 -7.63
CA HIS A 47 10.97 14.31 -8.92
C HIS A 47 9.65 13.78 -9.50
N MET A 48 8.78 13.16 -8.68
CA MET A 48 7.46 12.70 -9.13
C MET A 48 6.57 13.84 -9.63
N LEU A 49 6.56 14.97 -8.92
CA LEU A 49 5.81 16.17 -9.30
C LEU A 49 6.35 16.79 -10.60
N ASN A 50 7.67 16.93 -10.70
CA ASN A 50 8.32 17.54 -11.87
C ASN A 50 8.24 16.67 -13.13
N THR A 51 8.16 15.35 -12.97
CA THR A 51 8.01 14.40 -14.10
C THR A 51 6.56 14.14 -14.48
N GLY A 52 5.60 14.77 -13.80
CA GLY A 52 4.17 14.58 -14.06
C GLY A 52 3.67 13.18 -13.69
N ARG A 53 4.30 12.53 -12.71
CA ARG A 53 3.73 11.32 -12.09
C ARG A 53 2.68 11.66 -11.04
N LEU A 54 2.88 12.80 -10.36
CA LEU A 54 1.91 13.45 -9.49
C LEU A 54 1.71 14.88 -10.00
N SER A 55 0.49 15.40 -9.91
CA SER A 55 0.22 16.83 -10.03
C SER A 55 0.11 17.49 -8.66
N GLU A 56 -0.40 16.76 -7.67
CA GLU A 56 -0.63 17.28 -6.32
C GLU A 56 -0.34 16.20 -5.29
N LEU A 57 0.06 16.64 -4.09
CA LEU A 57 0.21 15.79 -2.92
C LEU A 57 -0.31 16.59 -1.72
N GLN A 58 -1.43 16.16 -1.18
CA GLN A 58 -2.14 16.78 -0.07
C GLN A 58 -1.77 16.06 1.24
N GLY A 59 -1.90 16.77 2.37
CA GLY A 59 -1.48 16.33 3.70
C GLY A 59 -1.78 14.88 4.11
N ALA A 60 -1.06 14.40 5.14
CA ALA A 60 -1.07 13.00 5.55
C ALA A 60 -2.45 12.55 6.05
N MET A 61 -3.03 11.54 5.39
CA MET A 61 -4.31 10.93 5.77
C MET A 61 -4.16 9.99 6.98
N LYS A 62 -3.04 9.27 7.04
CA LYS A 62 -2.74 8.31 8.11
C LYS A 62 -1.27 8.35 8.44
N SER A 63 -0.96 8.53 9.73
CA SER A 63 0.39 8.45 10.25
C SER A 63 0.58 7.12 10.97
N GLY A 64 1.44 6.26 10.42
CA GLY A 64 1.92 5.05 11.08
C GLY A 64 3.31 5.25 11.67
N LYS A 65 3.78 4.25 12.43
CA LYS A 65 5.16 4.22 12.95
C LYS A 65 6.20 4.04 11.84
N GLU A 66 5.80 3.48 10.70
CA GLU A 66 6.70 2.97 9.66
C GLU A 66 6.55 3.69 8.33
N SER A 67 5.35 4.20 8.06
CA SER A 67 5.04 4.95 6.86
C SER A 67 3.94 5.95 7.15
N ARG A 68 3.83 6.93 6.26
CA ARG A 68 2.72 7.87 6.21
C ARG A 68 2.06 7.76 4.85
N ILE A 69 0.74 7.86 4.82
CA ILE A 69 -0.05 7.82 3.58
C ILE A 69 -0.57 9.22 3.31
N TYR A 70 -0.33 9.70 2.10
CA TYR A 70 -0.77 11.00 1.60
C TYR A 70 -1.77 10.80 0.47
N HIS A 71 -2.67 11.77 0.33
CA HIS A 71 -3.58 11.83 -0.81
C HIS A 71 -2.86 12.52 -1.96
N GLY A 72 -2.69 11.84 -3.09
CA GLY A 72 -2.09 12.41 -4.30
C GLY A 72 -3.11 12.53 -5.42
N ILE A 73 -2.87 13.44 -6.35
CA ILE A 73 -3.63 13.53 -7.61
C ILE A 73 -2.66 13.36 -8.77
N ASP A 74 -3.03 12.57 -9.77
CA ASP A 74 -2.28 12.46 -11.02
C ASP A 74 -2.66 13.57 -12.02
N PRO A 75 -1.89 13.82 -13.09
CA PRO A 75 -2.24 14.85 -14.08
C PRO A 75 -3.54 14.63 -14.85
N LYS A 76 -4.17 13.46 -14.74
CA LYS A 76 -5.47 13.14 -15.32
C LYS A 76 -6.62 13.38 -14.34
N GLY A 77 -6.32 13.75 -13.09
CA GLY A 77 -7.30 14.00 -12.03
C GLY A 77 -7.69 12.74 -11.24
N ASN A 78 -6.98 11.62 -11.39
CA ASN A 78 -7.24 10.42 -10.60
C ASN A 78 -6.66 10.56 -9.18
N GLU A 79 -7.40 10.06 -8.20
CA GLU A 79 -6.98 10.04 -6.79
C GLU A 79 -6.01 8.88 -6.53
N LEU A 80 -4.93 9.16 -5.81
CA LEU A 80 -3.82 8.27 -5.53
C LEU A 80 -3.53 8.19 -4.03
N ALA A 81 -3.14 7.01 -3.55
CA ALA A 81 -2.52 6.84 -2.25
C ALA A 81 -1.00 6.84 -2.40
N VAL A 82 -0.33 7.79 -1.77
CA VAL A 82 1.14 7.91 -1.78
C VAL A 82 1.66 7.50 -0.41
N LYS A 83 2.17 6.27 -0.31
CA LYS A 83 2.74 5.70 0.91
C LYS A 83 4.24 5.97 0.96
N ILE A 84 4.67 6.76 1.93
CA ILE A 84 6.06 7.15 2.14
C ILE A 84 6.59 6.45 3.38
N TYR A 85 7.57 5.57 3.20
CA TYR A 85 8.23 4.86 4.29
C TYR A 85 9.24 5.75 5.03
N LEU A 86 9.21 5.71 6.36
CA LEU A 86 10.02 6.57 7.23
C LEU A 86 11.44 6.05 7.39
N THR A 87 12.41 6.85 6.95
CA THR A 87 13.85 6.51 6.95
C THR A 87 14.54 6.55 8.32
N SER A 88 13.93 7.23 9.30
CA SER A 88 14.52 7.51 10.61
C SER A 88 14.24 6.45 11.69
N SER A 89 13.44 5.42 11.42
CA SER A 89 13.03 4.47 12.46
C SER A 89 14.10 3.38 12.71
N SER A 90 14.81 3.49 13.84
CA SER A 90 15.66 2.41 14.38
C SER A 90 14.88 1.10 14.62
N ILE A 91 13.56 1.22 14.78
CA ILE A 91 12.57 0.14 14.93
C ILE A 91 12.50 -0.76 13.68
N PHE A 92 12.86 -0.25 12.51
CA PHE A 92 12.74 -0.98 11.25
C PHE A 92 13.57 -2.27 11.23
N ARG A 93 14.83 -2.24 11.69
CA ARG A 93 15.74 -3.38 11.50
C ARG A 93 15.38 -4.58 12.38
N GLN A 94 15.06 -4.38 13.65
CA GLN A 94 14.94 -5.51 14.59
C GLN A 94 13.66 -6.36 14.39
N GLY A 95 12.53 -5.74 14.05
CA GLY A 95 11.24 -6.44 13.99
C GLY A 95 10.76 -6.84 12.59
N ARG A 96 11.43 -6.36 11.53
CA ARG A 96 10.96 -6.51 10.16
C ARG A 96 11.87 -7.36 9.28
N LEU A 97 13.15 -7.48 9.60
CA LEU A 97 14.06 -8.31 8.82
C LEU A 97 13.50 -9.72 8.55
N LYS A 98 12.73 -10.30 9.47
CA LYS A 98 12.06 -11.60 9.28
C LYS A 98 11.08 -11.70 8.11
N TYR A 99 10.47 -10.62 7.62
CA TYR A 99 9.57 -10.70 6.46
C TYR A 99 10.31 -10.55 5.13
N ILE A 100 11.60 -10.13 5.16
CA ILE A 100 12.48 -10.12 3.97
C ILE A 100 13.43 -11.32 4.00
N ARG A 101 13.96 -11.67 5.17
CA ARG A 101 14.86 -12.80 5.40
C ARG A 101 14.09 -14.10 5.19
N GLY A 102 14.21 -14.66 4.00
CA GLY A 102 13.49 -15.87 3.58
C GLY A 102 12.66 -15.65 2.32
N ASP A 103 12.48 -14.40 1.87
CA ASP A 103 11.87 -14.10 0.59
C ASP A 103 12.91 -14.33 -0.53
N PRO A 104 12.71 -15.31 -1.43
CA PRO A 104 13.69 -15.68 -2.46
C PRO A 104 13.97 -14.55 -3.46
N ARG A 105 13.11 -13.52 -3.52
CA ARG A 105 13.25 -12.35 -4.39
C ARG A 105 14.25 -11.31 -3.86
N PHE A 106 14.69 -11.43 -2.60
CA PHE A 106 15.54 -10.45 -1.90
C PHE A 106 16.77 -11.11 -1.25
N LYS A 107 17.64 -11.71 -2.08
CA LYS A 107 18.83 -12.45 -1.62
C LYS A 107 19.89 -11.55 -0.98
N ASP A 108 20.12 -10.36 -1.56
CA ASP A 108 21.12 -9.40 -1.09
C ASP A 108 20.47 -8.31 -0.23
N ILE A 109 20.24 -8.64 1.04
CA ILE A 109 19.63 -7.72 2.00
C ILE A 109 20.64 -6.61 2.34
N PRO A 110 20.33 -5.33 2.08
CA PRO A 110 21.27 -4.24 2.31
C PRO A 110 21.59 -4.07 3.78
N HIS A 111 22.85 -3.72 4.06
CA HIS A 111 23.30 -3.42 5.42
C HIS A 111 22.92 -2.01 5.89
N ASP A 112 22.68 -1.08 4.96
CA ASP A 112 22.25 0.28 5.27
C ASP A 112 20.73 0.39 5.37
N THR A 113 20.26 1.28 6.25
CA THR A 113 18.81 1.38 6.55
C THR A 113 18.03 1.91 5.35
N ARG A 114 18.63 2.78 4.55
CA ARG A 114 17.92 3.47 3.47
C ARG A 114 17.62 2.51 2.32
N SER A 115 18.62 1.76 1.86
CA SER A 115 18.43 0.75 0.82
C SER A 115 17.50 -0.37 1.27
N LEU A 116 17.54 -0.73 2.57
CA LEU A 116 16.61 -1.72 3.12
C LEU A 116 15.15 -1.21 3.06
N ILE A 117 14.92 0.07 3.36
CA ILE A 117 13.58 0.69 3.25
C ILE A 117 13.13 0.78 1.80
N ASP A 118 14.02 1.12 0.88
CA ASP A 118 13.70 1.13 -0.56
C ASP A 118 13.30 -0.28 -1.04
N GLN A 119 14.02 -1.32 -0.59
CA GLN A 119 13.63 -2.71 -0.87
C GLN A 119 12.28 -3.07 -0.26
N TRP A 120 11.94 -2.50 0.89
CA TRP A 120 10.64 -2.73 1.54
C TRP A 120 9.48 -2.14 0.74
N ALA A 121 9.63 -0.90 0.28
CA ALA A 121 8.65 -0.27 -0.60
C ALA A 121 8.49 -1.07 -1.91
N LEU A 122 9.62 -1.51 -2.50
CA LEU A 122 9.63 -2.37 -3.68
C LEU A 122 8.95 -3.73 -3.43
N LYS A 123 9.14 -4.31 -2.24
CA LYS A 123 8.50 -5.57 -1.85
C LYS A 123 6.99 -5.42 -1.78
N GLU A 124 6.48 -4.38 -1.12
CA GLU A 124 5.04 -4.11 -1.08
C GLU A 124 4.48 -3.91 -2.49
N PHE A 125 5.16 -3.12 -3.34
CA PHE A 125 4.78 -2.95 -4.73
C PHE A 125 4.62 -4.30 -5.46
N LYS A 126 5.64 -5.16 -5.38
CA LYS A 126 5.62 -6.49 -6.02
C LYS A 126 4.54 -7.41 -5.45
N ASN A 127 4.27 -7.33 -4.16
CA ASN A 127 3.21 -8.12 -3.53
C ASN A 127 1.82 -7.68 -4.00
N LEU A 128 1.57 -6.37 -4.08
CA LEU A 128 0.34 -5.83 -4.65
C LEU A 128 0.18 -6.22 -6.12
N GLN A 129 1.26 -6.25 -6.90
CA GLN A 129 1.22 -6.69 -8.30
C GLN A 129 0.76 -8.14 -8.41
N LEU A 130 1.40 -9.06 -7.67
CA LEU A 130 1.02 -10.48 -7.65
C LEU A 130 -0.44 -10.68 -7.21
N ALA A 131 -0.87 -9.98 -6.16
CA ALA A 131 -2.26 -10.07 -5.69
C ALA A 131 -3.25 -9.54 -6.74
N LYS A 132 -2.94 -8.43 -7.41
CA LYS A 132 -3.79 -7.85 -8.45
C LYS A 132 -3.86 -8.74 -9.70
N GLU A 133 -2.73 -9.29 -10.14
CA GLU A 133 -2.64 -10.24 -11.26
C GLU A 133 -3.42 -11.53 -10.99
N ALA A 134 -3.47 -11.98 -9.74
CA ALA A 134 -4.29 -13.10 -9.29
C ALA A 134 -5.80 -12.76 -9.16
N GLY A 135 -6.20 -11.52 -9.46
CA GLY A 135 -7.60 -11.08 -9.47
C GLY A 135 -8.15 -10.71 -8.10
N LEU A 136 -7.32 -10.52 -7.07
CA LEU A 136 -7.78 -10.10 -5.76
C LEU A 136 -8.21 -8.63 -5.74
N ALA A 137 -9.19 -8.32 -4.88
CA ALA A 137 -9.54 -6.95 -4.53
C ALA A 137 -8.46 -6.37 -3.62
N VAL A 138 -7.50 -5.67 -4.23
CA VAL A 138 -6.42 -4.91 -3.60
C VAL A 138 -6.22 -3.58 -4.34
N PRO A 139 -5.62 -2.55 -3.72
CA PRO A 139 -5.23 -1.33 -4.42
C PRO A 139 -4.32 -1.66 -5.60
N THR A 140 -4.64 -1.10 -6.77
CA THR A 140 -3.79 -1.25 -7.95
C THR A 140 -2.45 -0.54 -7.69
N PRO A 141 -1.30 -1.23 -7.68
CA PRO A 141 0.00 -0.59 -7.55
C PRO A 141 0.34 0.11 -8.87
N ILE A 142 0.82 1.35 -8.81
CA ILE A 142 1.04 2.16 -10.03
C ILE A 142 2.54 2.29 -10.28
N TYR A 143 3.31 2.75 -9.29
CA TYR A 143 4.77 2.74 -9.36
C TYR A 143 5.39 2.87 -7.97
N VAL A 144 6.70 2.60 -7.88
CA VAL A 144 7.52 2.79 -6.68
C VAL A 144 8.83 3.47 -7.06
N GLU A 145 9.25 4.44 -6.27
CA GLU A 145 10.57 5.07 -6.40
C GLU A 145 11.18 5.24 -5.00
N LYS A 146 12.32 4.58 -4.77
CA LYS A 146 12.98 4.52 -3.45
C LYS A 146 11.98 4.11 -2.37
N ASN A 147 11.78 4.95 -1.35
CA ASN A 147 10.90 4.72 -0.21
C ASN A 147 9.45 5.20 -0.42
N VAL A 148 9.07 5.58 -1.64
CA VAL A 148 7.74 6.10 -1.97
C VAL A 148 7.01 5.13 -2.89
N LEU A 149 5.90 4.57 -2.41
CA LEU A 149 4.98 3.72 -3.16
C LEU A 149 3.74 4.51 -3.53
N VAL A 150 3.36 4.47 -4.81
CA VAL A 150 2.13 5.08 -5.33
C VAL A 150 1.19 3.99 -5.82
N MET A 151 -0.04 4.03 -5.32
CA MET A 151 -1.08 3.06 -5.63
C MET A 151 -2.45 3.74 -5.73
N GLU A 152 -3.44 3.00 -6.21
CA GLU A 152 -4.84 3.41 -6.26
C GLU A 152 -5.33 3.92 -4.90
N PHE A 153 -6.00 5.06 -4.89
CA PHE A 153 -6.71 5.53 -3.71
C PHE A 153 -8.03 4.78 -3.55
N ILE A 154 -8.25 4.19 -2.38
CA ILE A 154 -9.49 3.48 -2.06
C ILE A 154 -10.33 4.41 -1.19
N GLY A 155 -11.19 5.18 -1.84
CA GLY A 155 -11.95 6.25 -1.22
C GLY A 155 -12.53 7.18 -2.27
N LYS A 156 -13.02 8.34 -1.84
CA LYS A 156 -13.58 9.36 -2.72
C LYS A 156 -13.36 10.75 -2.16
N ASN A 157 -12.93 11.70 -3.01
CA ASN A 157 -12.72 13.11 -2.64
C ASN A 157 -11.76 13.28 -1.45
N GLY A 158 -10.65 12.54 -1.44
CA GLY A 158 -9.63 12.55 -0.39
C GLY A 158 -10.05 11.85 0.90
N VAL A 159 -11.26 11.30 0.99
CA VAL A 159 -11.73 10.54 2.16
C VAL A 159 -11.54 9.05 1.91
N PRO A 160 -10.71 8.34 2.69
CA PRO A 160 -10.51 6.91 2.51
C PRO A 160 -11.78 6.13 2.84
N ALA A 161 -11.97 4.98 2.19
CA ALA A 161 -13.01 4.03 2.57
C ALA A 161 -12.83 3.59 4.04
N PRO A 162 -13.91 3.26 4.77
CA PRO A 162 -13.80 2.84 6.16
C PRO A 162 -13.09 1.49 6.27
N HIS A 163 -12.37 1.28 7.37
CA HIS A 163 -11.85 -0.03 7.73
C HIS A 163 -12.98 -0.97 8.13
N LEU A 164 -12.77 -2.29 7.99
CA LEU A 164 -13.74 -3.30 8.40
C LEU A 164 -14.18 -3.12 9.88
N ARG A 165 -13.26 -2.71 10.75
CA ARG A 165 -13.53 -2.41 12.16
C ARG A 165 -14.59 -1.32 12.38
N GLU A 166 -14.70 -0.40 11.44
CA GLU A 166 -15.56 0.78 11.53
C GLU A 166 -16.94 0.52 10.93
N VAL A 167 -17.15 -0.62 10.28
CA VAL A 167 -18.39 -0.95 9.58
C VAL A 167 -19.24 -1.91 10.41
N PRO A 168 -20.52 -1.58 10.70
CA PRO A 168 -21.43 -2.50 11.34
C PRO A 168 -21.81 -3.65 10.39
N LEU A 169 -21.50 -4.88 10.76
CA LEU A 169 -21.71 -6.07 9.93
C LEU A 169 -23.03 -6.78 10.27
N GLN A 170 -24.12 -6.48 9.54
CA GLN A 170 -25.41 -7.16 9.74
C GLN A 170 -25.38 -8.66 9.40
N ALA A 171 -24.54 -9.07 8.43
CA ALA A 171 -24.36 -10.45 7.99
C ALA A 171 -22.92 -10.93 8.22
N ALA A 172 -22.41 -10.78 9.44
CA ALA A 172 -21.01 -11.02 9.77
C ALA A 172 -20.49 -12.41 9.34
N SER A 173 -21.32 -13.46 9.35
CA SER A 173 -20.93 -14.79 8.84
C SER A 173 -20.58 -14.77 7.35
N SER A 174 -21.37 -14.08 6.53
CA SER A 174 -21.10 -13.98 5.08
C SER A 174 -19.85 -13.16 4.78
N TRP A 175 -19.57 -12.12 5.58
CA TRP A 175 -18.32 -11.37 5.52
C TRP A 175 -17.11 -12.24 5.85
N TYR A 176 -17.22 -13.04 6.91
CA TYR A 176 -16.19 -13.98 7.29
C TYR A 176 -15.90 -14.98 6.17
N ASP A 177 -16.93 -15.59 5.57
CA ASP A 177 -16.75 -16.52 4.47
C ASP A 177 -16.04 -15.89 3.28
N LYS A 178 -16.47 -14.68 2.90
CA LYS A 178 -15.86 -13.94 1.79
C LYS A 178 -14.39 -13.60 2.04
N ILE A 179 -14.04 -13.13 3.24
CA ILE A 179 -12.65 -12.81 3.57
C ILE A 179 -11.80 -14.08 3.62
N VAL A 180 -12.33 -15.19 4.12
CA VAL A 180 -11.63 -16.48 4.08
C VAL A 180 -11.38 -16.95 2.64
N GLU A 181 -12.33 -16.76 1.73
CA GLU A 181 -12.13 -17.03 0.30
C GLU A 181 -11.04 -16.13 -0.29
N MET A 182 -10.99 -14.84 0.06
CA MET A 182 -9.91 -13.95 -0.36
C MET A 182 -8.54 -14.41 0.15
N LEU A 183 -8.45 -14.95 1.38
CA LEU A 183 -7.19 -15.49 1.90
C LEU A 183 -6.75 -16.78 1.20
N LYS A 184 -7.71 -17.65 0.83
CA LYS A 184 -7.42 -18.82 0.02
C LYS A 184 -6.92 -18.43 -1.36
N ASP A 185 -7.57 -17.46 -2.00
CA ASP A 185 -7.13 -16.94 -3.29
C ASP A 185 -5.75 -16.28 -3.21
N LEU A 186 -5.45 -15.56 -2.11
CA LEU A 186 -4.14 -14.98 -1.88
C LEU A 186 -3.06 -16.07 -1.81
N TYR A 187 -3.34 -17.16 -1.09
CA TYR A 187 -2.42 -18.28 -0.94
C TYR A 187 -2.29 -19.11 -2.22
N ASP A 188 -3.41 -19.54 -2.80
CA ASP A 188 -3.44 -20.49 -3.90
C ASP A 188 -3.13 -19.85 -5.25
N LYS A 189 -3.63 -18.64 -5.50
CA LYS A 189 -3.48 -17.95 -6.80
C LYS A 189 -2.30 -16.98 -6.79
N ALA A 190 -2.22 -16.10 -5.79
CA ALA A 190 -1.14 -15.11 -5.72
C ALA A 190 0.17 -15.66 -5.13
N LYS A 191 0.15 -16.86 -4.54
CA LYS A 191 1.31 -17.48 -3.87
C LYS A 191 1.88 -16.61 -2.76
N LEU A 192 0.99 -15.93 -2.03
CA LEU A 192 1.32 -15.01 -0.95
C LEU A 192 0.60 -15.35 0.36
N VAL A 193 1.20 -14.95 1.47
CA VAL A 193 0.59 -14.85 2.79
C VAL A 193 0.63 -13.38 3.20
N HIS A 194 -0.48 -12.83 3.72
CA HIS A 194 -0.56 -11.40 4.05
C HIS A 194 0.41 -11.00 5.17
N GLY A 195 0.56 -11.86 6.18
CA GLY A 195 1.54 -11.72 7.25
C GLY A 195 1.27 -10.60 8.25
N ASP A 196 0.15 -9.90 8.18
CA ASP A 196 -0.31 -8.95 9.20
C ASP A 196 -1.82 -8.68 9.07
N LEU A 197 -2.61 -9.69 8.72
CA LEU A 197 -4.03 -9.49 8.48
C LEU A 197 -4.78 -9.21 9.79
N SER A 198 -5.62 -8.17 9.77
CA SER A 198 -6.57 -7.81 10.81
C SER A 198 -7.71 -6.98 10.23
N GLU A 199 -8.72 -6.66 11.03
CA GLU A 199 -9.83 -5.76 10.67
C GLU A 199 -9.38 -4.34 10.31
N TYR A 200 -8.15 -3.95 10.66
CA TYR A 200 -7.54 -2.67 10.30
C TYR A 200 -6.85 -2.68 8.94
N ASN A 201 -6.61 -3.87 8.36
CA ASN A 201 -5.95 -4.02 7.06
C ASN A 201 -6.92 -4.48 5.97
N ILE A 202 -8.23 -4.26 6.23
CA ILE A 202 -9.31 -4.50 5.29
C ILE A 202 -10.10 -3.19 5.17
N LEU A 203 -10.18 -2.63 3.96
CA LEU A 203 -11.07 -1.51 3.64
C LEU A 203 -12.39 -2.03 3.10
N VAL A 204 -13.42 -1.21 3.20
CA VAL A 204 -14.78 -1.54 2.75
C VAL A 204 -15.31 -0.48 1.76
N PRO A 205 -14.73 -0.36 0.55
CA PRO A 205 -15.33 0.44 -0.50
C PRO A 205 -16.68 -0.16 -0.93
N ASP A 206 -17.72 0.66 -0.96
CA ASP A 206 -19.07 0.31 -1.45
C ASP A 206 -19.68 -0.97 -0.85
N GLY A 207 -19.29 -1.35 0.37
CA GLY A 207 -19.78 -2.56 1.04
C GLY A 207 -19.08 -3.86 0.63
N TYR A 208 -17.90 -3.79 0.00
CA TYR A 208 -17.10 -4.96 -0.39
C TYR A 208 -15.73 -4.94 0.30
N PRO A 209 -15.24 -6.08 0.85
CA PRO A 209 -13.92 -6.13 1.47
C PRO A 209 -12.81 -6.02 0.44
N MET A 210 -11.78 -5.25 0.76
CA MET A 210 -10.55 -5.09 -0.01
C MET A 210 -9.35 -5.19 0.92
N LEU A 211 -8.36 -6.04 0.59
CA LEU A 211 -7.15 -6.18 1.40
C LEU A 211 -6.17 -5.03 1.11
N ILE A 212 -5.55 -4.49 2.14
CA ILE A 212 -4.54 -3.43 2.04
C ILE A 212 -3.32 -3.73 2.90
N ASP A 213 -2.25 -2.97 2.72
CA ASP A 213 -0.99 -3.07 3.49
C ASP A 213 -0.26 -4.41 3.33
N PHE A 214 0.40 -4.56 2.17
CA PHE A 214 1.14 -5.77 1.80
C PHE A 214 2.63 -5.69 2.16
N ALA A 215 3.00 -4.77 3.04
CA ALA A 215 4.37 -4.54 3.46
C ALA A 215 4.97 -5.78 4.15
N GLN A 216 4.21 -6.45 5.02
CA GLN A 216 4.63 -7.67 5.71
C GLN A 216 4.31 -8.96 4.94
N ALA A 217 3.64 -8.88 3.78
CA ALA A 217 3.26 -10.07 3.03
C ALA A 217 4.47 -10.83 2.49
N VAL A 218 4.46 -12.15 2.57
CA VAL A 218 5.57 -13.02 2.16
C VAL A 218 5.11 -14.01 1.10
N THR A 219 6.05 -14.54 0.32
CA THR A 219 5.74 -15.67 -0.58
C THR A 219 5.48 -16.94 0.23
N ILE A 220 4.75 -17.89 -0.34
CA ILE A 220 4.54 -19.20 0.31
C ILE A 220 5.82 -20.03 0.49
N GLU A 221 6.88 -19.70 -0.26
CA GLU A 221 8.22 -20.30 -0.13
C GLU A 221 8.98 -19.80 1.11
N HIS A 222 8.50 -18.72 1.75
CA HIS A 222 9.13 -18.18 2.94
C HIS A 222 9.10 -19.22 4.08
N PRO A 223 10.22 -19.46 4.80
CA PRO A 223 10.27 -20.50 5.85
C PRO A 223 9.20 -20.34 6.94
N GLU A 224 8.85 -19.10 7.27
CA GLU A 224 7.81 -18.76 8.25
C GLU A 224 6.41 -18.52 7.65
N ALA A 225 6.19 -18.77 6.34
CA ALA A 225 4.91 -18.47 5.67
C ALA A 225 3.71 -19.12 6.38
N ARG A 226 3.86 -20.39 6.80
CA ARG A 226 2.81 -21.14 7.50
C ARG A 226 2.43 -20.49 8.83
N GLU A 227 3.41 -20.07 9.63
CA GLU A 227 3.17 -19.43 10.91
C GLU A 227 2.51 -18.05 10.74
N PHE A 228 2.92 -17.29 9.73
CA PHE A 228 2.26 -16.03 9.39
C PHE A 228 0.81 -16.24 8.96
N LEU A 229 0.52 -17.25 8.14
CA LEU A 229 -0.84 -17.55 7.70
C LEU A 229 -1.73 -17.99 8.88
N LYS A 230 -1.18 -18.82 9.78
CA LYS A 230 -1.88 -19.23 11.00
C LYS A 230 -2.25 -18.02 11.85
N ARG A 231 -1.32 -17.08 12.05
CA ARG A 231 -1.57 -15.84 12.79
C ARG A 231 -2.64 -14.96 12.12
N ASP A 232 -2.59 -14.81 10.80
CA ASP A 232 -3.59 -14.04 10.04
C ASP A 232 -5.01 -14.62 10.26
N ILE A 233 -5.14 -15.95 10.21
CA ILE A 233 -6.42 -16.65 10.43
C ILE A 233 -6.86 -16.53 11.89
N GLU A 234 -5.95 -16.61 12.85
CA GLU A 234 -6.27 -16.43 14.27
C GLU A 234 -6.78 -15.01 14.56
N ASN A 235 -6.11 -13.97 14.01
CA ASN A 235 -6.55 -12.58 14.13
C ASN A 235 -7.95 -12.38 13.54
N LEU A 236 -8.16 -12.86 12.31
CA LEU A 236 -9.46 -12.81 11.64
C LEU A 236 -10.54 -13.51 12.48
N ASN A 237 -10.23 -14.72 12.97
CA ASN A 237 -11.16 -15.50 13.77
C ASN A 237 -11.50 -14.80 15.09
N ASN A 238 -10.52 -14.16 15.74
CA ASN A 238 -10.75 -13.44 17.00
C ASN A 238 -11.71 -12.26 16.80
N TYR A 239 -11.53 -11.49 15.72
CA TYR A 239 -12.46 -10.42 15.35
C TYR A 239 -13.88 -10.94 15.14
N PHE A 240 -14.05 -11.97 14.30
CA PHE A 240 -15.38 -12.50 13.96
C PHE A 240 -16.05 -13.29 15.10
N LYS A 241 -15.30 -13.93 15.99
CA LYS A 241 -15.84 -14.51 17.23
C LYS A 241 -16.45 -13.44 18.14
N GLY A 242 -15.84 -12.26 18.21
CA GLY A 242 -16.40 -11.10 18.92
C GLY A 242 -17.75 -10.63 18.36
N LEU A 243 -18.05 -11.00 17.10
CA LEU A 243 -19.32 -10.76 16.42
C LEU A 243 -20.25 -11.99 16.43
N ASN A 244 -19.99 -12.97 17.31
CA ASN A 244 -20.75 -14.22 17.43
C ASN A 244 -20.78 -15.09 16.16
N VAL A 245 -19.77 -14.99 15.28
CA VAL A 245 -19.65 -15.84 14.09
C VAL A 245 -18.93 -17.15 14.44
N ARG A 246 -19.43 -18.27 13.91
CA ARG A 246 -18.74 -19.56 14.01
C ARG A 246 -17.57 -19.62 13.02
N THR A 247 -16.35 -19.63 13.56
CA THR A 247 -15.12 -19.62 12.75
C THR A 247 -14.56 -21.03 12.50
N ARG A 248 -13.67 -21.15 11.50
CA ARG A 248 -12.91 -22.35 11.13
C ARG A 248 -11.47 -22.23 11.65
N SER A 249 -10.86 -23.32 12.09
CA SER A 249 -9.44 -23.33 12.43
C SER A 249 -8.56 -23.29 11.16
N PHE A 250 -7.28 -23.00 11.35
CA PHE A 250 -6.28 -23.06 10.28
C PHE A 250 -6.30 -24.41 9.55
N GLU A 251 -6.28 -25.51 10.30
CA GLU A 251 -6.24 -26.90 9.79
C GLU A 251 -7.48 -27.24 8.97
N ARG A 252 -8.64 -26.67 9.33
CA ARG A 252 -9.88 -26.87 8.59
C ARG A 252 -9.93 -26.04 7.29
N MET A 253 -9.27 -24.89 7.25
CA MET A 253 -9.25 -24.02 6.07
C MET A 253 -8.23 -24.49 5.03
N PHE A 254 -7.03 -24.81 5.49
CA PHE A 254 -5.90 -25.26 4.70
C PHE A 254 -5.64 -26.70 5.11
N LYS A 255 -6.33 -27.64 4.44
CA LYS A 255 -6.22 -29.08 4.71
C LYS A 255 -4.74 -29.44 4.80
N VAL A 256 -4.27 -29.68 6.01
CA VAL A 256 -2.97 -30.29 6.23
C VAL A 256 -3.24 -31.77 6.10
N GLU A 257 -2.91 -32.35 4.96
CA GLU A 257 -2.67 -33.80 4.94
C GLU A 257 -1.42 -34.00 5.82
N GLU A 258 -1.60 -34.74 6.91
CA GLU A 258 -0.49 -35.24 7.74
C GLU A 258 0.41 -36.18 6.94
#